data_AF-A0A2D9A9P0-F1
#
_entry.id   AF-A0A2D9A9P0-F1
#
_cell.length_a   1.000
_cell.length_b   1.000
_cell.length_c   1.000
_cell.angle_alpha   90.00
_cell.angle_beta   90.00
_cell.angle_gamma   90.00
#
_symmetry.space_group_name_H-M   'P 1'
#
loop_
_entity.id
_entity.type
_entity.pdbx_description
1 polymer ?
#
loop_
_entity_poly.entity_id
_entity_poly.type
_entity_poly.pdbx_seq_one_letter_code
_entity_poly.pdbx_strand_id
1 'polypeptide(L)'
;MQLILDEFTGMSPNIRGTNAVQLEDPRMFQHPLIYISEPGYWTITEQGALSLRNYLLKGGFLIFDDFEADQWYNMDEQLVRALPERQWVELDDTHPIFGAFFYVEDIYVPHPSVAVEPRYMAIFEDNDPSKRIMVLANHNSDLAEYWEWSTSGLFAVDPTNDAYRLGVNYIIYALTH
;
A
#
# COMPACT_ATOMS: atom_id res chain seq x y z
N MET A 1 -9.85 1.55 9.16
CA MET A 1 -9.87 0.85 7.85
C MET A 1 -10.77 -0.39 7.83
N GLN A 2 -10.52 -1.44 8.63
CA GLN A 2 -11.29 -2.70 8.56
C GLN A 2 -12.82 -2.53 8.76
N LEU A 3 -13.25 -1.66 9.68
CA LEU A 3 -14.67 -1.35 9.87
C LEU A 3 -15.32 -0.69 8.65
N ILE A 4 -14.58 0.15 7.92
CA ILE A 4 -15.07 0.80 6.71
C ILE A 4 -15.24 -0.22 5.58
N LEU A 5 -14.31 -1.18 5.46
CA LEU A 5 -14.46 -2.27 4.50
C LEU A 5 -15.69 -3.14 4.81
N ASP A 6 -15.92 -3.49 6.08
CA ASP A 6 -17.09 -4.28 6.51
C ASP A 6 -18.42 -3.53 6.28
N GLU A 7 -18.44 -2.22 6.50
CA GLU A 7 -19.65 -1.39 6.36
C GLU A 7 -20.01 -1.11 4.90
N PHE A 8 -19.01 -0.82 4.05
CA PHE A 8 -19.26 -0.32 2.70
C PHE A 8 -19.07 -1.37 1.59
N THR A 9 -18.51 -2.54 1.90
CA THR A 9 -18.26 -3.60 0.91
C THR A 9 -18.90 -4.92 1.32
N GLY A 10 -18.90 -5.92 0.43
CA GLY A 10 -19.30 -7.30 0.78
C GLY A 10 -18.20 -8.11 1.49
N MET A 11 -17.09 -7.49 1.87
CA MET A 11 -15.96 -8.16 2.52
C MET A 11 -16.25 -8.44 4.00
N SER A 12 -15.68 -9.51 4.54
CA SER A 12 -15.71 -9.82 5.97
C SER A 12 -14.29 -9.75 6.55
N PRO A 13 -13.72 -8.54 6.74
CA PRO A 13 -12.38 -8.39 7.32
C PRO A 13 -12.36 -8.83 8.80
N ASN A 14 -11.20 -9.25 9.30
CA ASN A 14 -11.03 -9.51 10.73
C ASN A 14 -11.01 -8.19 11.51
N ILE A 15 -12.17 -7.73 11.98
CA ILE A 15 -12.32 -6.47 12.74
C ILE A 15 -11.90 -6.55 14.22
N ARG A 16 -11.47 -7.72 14.70
CA ARG A 16 -11.22 -7.97 16.14
C ARG A 16 -9.75 -8.03 16.51
N GLY A 17 -8.84 -7.84 15.56
CA GLY A 17 -7.41 -7.84 15.84
C GLY A 17 -6.53 -7.53 14.64
N THR A 18 -5.23 -7.46 14.91
CA THR A 18 -4.19 -7.23 13.89
C THR A 18 -3.56 -8.55 13.48
N ASN A 19 -3.40 -8.76 12.18
CA ASN A 19 -2.67 -9.90 11.64
C ASN A 19 -1.23 -9.47 11.30
N ALA A 20 -0.38 -9.35 12.34
CA ALA A 20 1.05 -9.12 12.14
C ALA A 20 1.75 -10.45 11.83
N VAL A 21 2.35 -10.54 10.65
CA VAL A 21 3.11 -11.72 10.18
C VAL A 21 4.52 -11.30 9.78
N GLN A 22 5.49 -12.16 10.06
CA GLN A 22 6.86 -11.99 9.54
C GLN A 22 6.92 -12.51 8.10
N LEU A 23 7.83 -11.99 7.27
CA LEU A 23 7.98 -12.46 5.89
C LEU A 23 8.45 -13.91 5.81
N GLU A 24 9.12 -14.41 6.85
CA GLU A 24 9.57 -15.78 6.95
C GLU A 24 8.44 -16.74 7.38
N ASP A 25 7.31 -16.20 7.82
CA ASP A 25 6.17 -16.97 8.28
C ASP A 25 5.31 -17.46 7.11
N PRO A 26 5.13 -18.77 6.92
CA PRO A 26 4.28 -19.31 5.85
C PRO A 26 2.83 -18.82 5.87
N ARG A 27 2.33 -18.30 7.01
CA ARG A 27 1.00 -17.69 7.09
C ARG A 27 0.86 -16.46 6.20
N MET A 28 1.97 -15.81 5.78
CA MET A 28 1.91 -14.70 4.83
C MET A 28 1.14 -15.07 3.54
N PHE A 29 1.26 -16.33 3.07
CA PHE A 29 0.60 -16.80 1.85
C PHE A 29 -0.92 -16.98 2.00
N GLN A 30 -1.47 -16.82 3.21
CA GLN A 30 -2.92 -16.84 3.47
C GLN A 30 -3.53 -15.44 3.37
N HIS A 31 -2.71 -14.42 3.15
CA HIS A 31 -3.13 -13.03 3.05
C HIS A 31 -2.89 -12.55 1.62
N PRO A 32 -3.92 -12.15 0.85
CA PRO A 32 -3.75 -11.70 -0.53
C PRO A 32 -3.08 -10.33 -0.64
N LEU A 33 -3.06 -9.57 0.46
CA LEU A 33 -2.46 -8.25 0.58
C LEU A 33 -1.57 -8.21 1.82
N ILE A 34 -0.37 -7.66 1.66
CA ILE A 34 0.56 -7.32 2.74
C ILE A 34 0.74 -5.80 2.73
N TYR A 35 0.74 -5.20 3.92
CA TYR A 35 0.99 -3.78 4.15
C TYR A 35 2.23 -3.67 5.03
N ILE A 36 3.19 -2.82 4.65
CA ILE A 36 4.40 -2.51 5.42
C ILE A 36 4.42 -1.01 5.69
N SER A 37 4.30 -0.64 6.97
CA SER A 37 4.52 0.73 7.47
C SER A 37 6.00 1.00 7.66
N GLU A 38 6.39 2.27 7.63
CA GLU A 38 7.74 2.75 7.89
C GLU A 38 8.85 1.99 7.12
N PRO A 39 8.69 1.72 5.81
CA PRO A 39 9.70 0.98 5.05
C PRO A 39 11.04 1.73 4.95
N GLY A 40 11.07 3.02 5.31
CA GLY A 40 12.29 3.81 5.49
C GLY A 40 13.25 3.28 6.56
N TYR A 41 12.74 2.52 7.53
CA TYR A 41 13.52 1.93 8.63
C TYR A 41 13.47 0.40 8.64
N TRP A 42 12.77 -0.17 7.68
CA TRP A 42 12.61 -1.61 7.55
C TRP A 42 13.90 -2.29 7.07
N THR A 43 14.12 -3.52 7.53
CA THR A 43 15.22 -4.37 7.06
C THR A 43 14.71 -5.80 6.91
N ILE A 44 15.15 -6.47 5.84
CA ILE A 44 14.65 -7.80 5.48
C ILE A 44 15.75 -8.84 5.67
N THR A 45 15.41 -10.08 5.99
CA THR A 45 16.41 -11.17 5.94
C THR A 45 16.47 -11.75 4.52
N GLU A 46 17.52 -12.52 4.19
CA GLU A 46 17.57 -13.23 2.90
C GLU A 46 16.38 -14.18 2.72
N GLN A 47 15.96 -14.86 3.79
CA GLN A 47 14.79 -15.73 3.76
C GLN A 47 13.50 -14.93 3.56
N GLY A 48 13.37 -13.77 4.22
CA GLY A 48 12.26 -12.86 4.02
C GLY A 48 12.19 -12.33 2.58
N ALA A 49 13.35 -12.00 1.99
CA ALA A 49 13.47 -11.58 0.59
C ALA A 49 12.94 -12.65 -0.39
N LEU A 50 13.38 -13.89 -0.21
CA LEU A 50 12.93 -15.02 -1.03
C LEU A 50 11.44 -15.30 -0.85
N SER A 51 10.93 -15.17 0.37
CA SER A 51 9.52 -15.39 0.68
C SER A 51 8.64 -14.29 0.06
N LEU A 52 9.05 -13.02 0.18
CA LEU A 52 8.38 -11.89 -0.46
C LEU A 52 8.36 -12.02 -1.98
N ARG A 53 9.50 -12.39 -2.59
CA ARG A 53 9.57 -12.67 -4.03
C ARG A 53 8.54 -13.72 -4.43
N ASN A 54 8.52 -14.86 -3.75
CA ASN A 54 7.58 -15.94 -4.02
C ASN A 54 6.12 -15.53 -3.81
N TYR A 55 5.85 -14.71 -2.80
CA TYR A 55 4.54 -14.16 -2.51
C TYR A 55 4.03 -13.30 -3.68
N LEU A 56 4.84 -12.33 -4.11
CA LEU A 56 4.48 -11.41 -5.19
C LEU A 56 4.31 -12.14 -6.53
N LEU A 57 5.21 -13.08 -6.86
CA LEU A 57 5.13 -13.88 -8.09
C LEU A 57 3.93 -14.85 -8.11
N LYS A 58 3.32 -15.16 -6.96
CA LYS A 58 2.13 -16.00 -6.85
C LYS A 58 0.81 -15.22 -6.85
N GLY A 59 0.86 -13.92 -7.12
CA GLY A 59 -0.33 -13.06 -7.15
C GLY A 59 -0.53 -12.22 -5.89
N GLY A 60 0.39 -12.25 -4.92
CA GLY A 60 0.33 -11.37 -3.77
C GLY A 60 0.44 -9.89 -4.15
N PHE A 61 -0.23 -9.04 -3.38
CA PHE A 61 -0.17 -7.59 -3.49
C PHE A 61 0.55 -6.99 -2.27
N LEU A 62 1.43 -6.02 -2.48
CA LEU A 62 2.18 -5.33 -1.43
C LEU A 62 1.93 -3.83 -1.46
N ILE A 63 1.65 -3.25 -0.30
CA ILE A 63 1.55 -1.80 -0.10
C ILE A 63 2.67 -1.35 0.84
N PHE A 64 3.41 -0.33 0.40
CA PHE A 64 4.29 0.48 1.23
C PHE A 64 3.63 1.83 1.48
N ASP A 65 3.62 2.28 2.72
CA ASP A 65 3.06 3.58 3.13
C ASP A 65 3.80 4.06 4.39
N ASP A 66 3.54 5.29 4.82
CA ASP A 66 4.18 5.90 5.99
C ASP A 66 5.71 5.99 5.82
N PHE A 67 6.13 6.71 4.77
CA PHE A 67 7.53 7.06 4.51
C PHE A 67 7.65 8.23 3.54
N GLU A 68 8.69 9.04 3.74
CA GLU A 68 8.87 10.31 3.05
C GLU A 68 10.33 10.64 2.70
N ALA A 69 10.52 11.49 1.68
CA ALA A 69 11.83 11.96 1.22
C ALA A 69 12.83 10.80 1.02
N ASP A 70 14.02 10.89 1.62
CA ASP A 70 15.13 9.95 1.44
C ASP A 70 14.86 8.55 2.01
N GLN A 71 13.78 8.36 2.78
CA GLN A 71 13.36 7.03 3.23
C GLN A 71 13.06 6.09 2.06
N TRP A 72 12.74 6.64 0.88
CA TRP A 72 12.64 5.90 -0.38
C TRP A 72 13.86 5.00 -0.64
N TYR A 73 15.07 5.50 -0.37
CA TYR A 73 16.30 4.77 -0.69
C TYR A 73 16.43 3.49 0.14
N ASN A 74 16.09 3.51 1.42
CA ASN A 74 16.11 2.29 2.24
C ASN A 74 15.03 1.30 1.79
N MET A 75 13.81 1.78 1.56
CA MET A 75 12.71 0.94 1.07
C MET A 75 13.12 0.23 -0.23
N ASP A 76 13.67 0.97 -1.19
CA ASP A 76 14.08 0.44 -2.49
C ASP A 76 15.30 -0.50 -2.40
N GLU A 77 16.24 -0.23 -1.50
CA GLU A 77 17.39 -1.11 -1.20
C GLU A 77 16.92 -2.43 -0.57
N GLN A 78 15.93 -2.40 0.32
CA GLN A 78 15.36 -3.61 0.86
C GLN A 78 14.59 -4.40 -0.22
N LEU A 79 13.80 -3.71 -1.04
CA LEU A 79 12.99 -4.35 -2.07
C LEU A 79 13.83 -4.99 -3.19
N VAL A 80 15.02 -4.46 -3.53
CA VAL A 80 15.91 -5.07 -4.54
C VAL A 80 16.27 -6.50 -4.23
N ARG A 81 16.28 -6.86 -2.96
CA ARG A 81 16.66 -8.20 -2.50
C ARG A 81 15.58 -9.23 -2.85
N ALA A 82 14.32 -8.82 -2.96
CA ALA A 82 13.21 -9.65 -3.40
C ALA A 82 12.93 -9.53 -4.91
N LEU A 83 12.99 -8.31 -5.45
CA LEU A 83 12.73 -7.99 -6.86
C LEU A 83 13.92 -7.22 -7.48
N PRO A 84 15.03 -7.90 -7.79
CA PRO A 84 16.19 -7.28 -8.41
C PRO A 84 15.91 -6.67 -9.79
N GLU A 85 14.90 -7.19 -10.50
CA GLU A 85 14.49 -6.76 -11.84
C GLU A 85 13.44 -5.64 -11.83
N ARG A 86 13.01 -5.16 -10.66
CA ARG A 86 11.87 -4.22 -10.54
C ARG A 86 12.07 -2.93 -11.35
N GLN A 87 10.99 -2.44 -11.91
CA GLN A 87 10.92 -1.11 -12.52
C GLN A 87 9.76 -0.34 -11.91
N TRP A 88 10.09 0.80 -11.30
CA TRP A 88 9.09 1.71 -10.76
C TRP A 88 8.46 2.52 -11.88
N VAL A 89 7.14 2.59 -11.86
CA VAL A 89 6.31 3.42 -12.72
C VAL A 89 5.49 4.33 -11.82
N GLU A 90 5.54 5.63 -12.07
CA GLU A 90 4.68 6.59 -11.39
C GLU A 90 3.26 6.49 -11.95
N LEU A 91 2.28 6.45 -11.06
CA LEU A 91 0.87 6.45 -11.41
C LEU A 91 0.32 7.88 -11.35
N ASP A 92 -0.47 8.24 -12.35
CA ASP A 92 -1.29 9.44 -12.34
C ASP A 92 -2.75 9.11 -11.94
N ASP A 93 -3.56 10.16 -11.79
CA ASP A 93 -4.97 10.09 -11.42
C ASP A 93 -5.86 9.29 -12.38
N THR A 94 -5.34 8.90 -13.56
CA THR A 94 -6.08 8.11 -14.55
C THR A 94 -6.00 6.61 -14.29
N HIS A 95 -5.07 6.15 -13.42
CA HIS A 95 -4.92 4.71 -13.18
C HIS A 95 -6.15 4.13 -12.46
N PRO A 96 -6.70 2.97 -12.91
CA PRO A 96 -7.95 2.41 -12.38
C PRO A 96 -7.90 2.05 -10.89
N ILE A 97 -6.70 1.89 -10.32
CA ILE A 97 -6.52 1.66 -8.89
C ILE A 97 -7.11 2.78 -8.03
N PHE A 98 -7.16 4.02 -8.52
CA PHE A 98 -7.69 5.17 -7.78
C PHE A 98 -9.22 5.31 -7.88
N GLY A 99 -9.87 4.50 -8.71
CA GLY A 99 -11.31 4.52 -8.94
C GLY A 99 -11.97 3.14 -8.86
N ALA A 100 -11.31 2.15 -8.26
CA ALA A 100 -11.77 0.75 -8.28
C ALA A 100 -13.12 0.54 -7.56
N PHE A 101 -13.46 1.39 -6.59
CA PHE A 101 -14.72 1.32 -5.84
C PHE A 101 -15.34 2.70 -5.61
N PHE A 102 -14.61 3.61 -4.99
CA PHE A 102 -14.99 5.01 -4.80
C PHE A 102 -14.34 5.91 -5.84
N TYR A 103 -15.07 6.95 -6.25
CA TYR A 103 -14.47 8.09 -6.93
C TYR A 103 -13.67 8.93 -5.93
N VAL A 104 -12.45 9.31 -6.30
CA VAL A 104 -11.57 10.21 -5.56
C VAL A 104 -11.37 11.46 -6.41
N GLU A 105 -11.66 12.63 -5.86
CA GLU A 105 -11.58 13.90 -6.59
C GLU A 105 -10.13 14.35 -6.76
N ASP A 106 -9.32 14.23 -5.71
CA ASP A 106 -7.89 14.49 -5.73
C ASP A 106 -7.15 13.34 -5.05
N ILE A 107 -6.30 12.65 -5.80
CA ILE A 107 -5.50 11.55 -5.28
C ILE A 107 -4.30 12.05 -4.47
N TYR A 108 -3.88 13.31 -4.63
CA TYR A 108 -2.67 13.85 -4.03
C TYR A 108 -2.93 14.35 -2.60
N VAL A 109 -3.39 13.43 -1.74
CA VAL A 109 -3.64 13.70 -0.32
C VAL A 109 -2.32 14.13 0.34
N PRO A 110 -2.22 15.36 0.87
CA PRO A 110 -0.97 15.90 1.39
C PRO A 110 -0.51 15.11 2.61
N HIS A 111 0.80 15.01 2.82
CA HIS A 111 1.32 14.43 4.05
C HIS A 111 0.84 15.25 5.27
N PRO A 112 0.37 14.61 6.35
CA PRO A 112 -0.17 15.32 7.51
C PRO A 112 0.82 16.23 8.25
N SER A 113 2.12 15.92 8.20
CA SER A 113 3.14 16.52 9.09
C SER A 113 4.40 17.01 8.38
N VAL A 114 4.65 16.55 7.15
CA VAL A 114 5.89 16.84 6.41
C VAL A 114 5.59 17.57 5.11
N ALA A 115 6.35 18.61 4.78
CA ALA A 115 6.15 19.37 3.54
C ALA A 115 6.79 18.65 2.35
N VAL A 116 6.10 17.64 1.82
CA VAL A 116 6.49 16.82 0.67
C VAL A 116 5.32 16.62 -0.29
N GLU A 117 5.63 16.30 -1.55
CA GLU A 117 4.63 16.07 -2.60
C GLU A 117 4.29 14.57 -2.69
N PRO A 118 3.02 14.17 -2.50
CA PRO A 118 2.56 12.79 -2.62
C PRO A 118 2.87 12.20 -4.00
N ARG A 119 3.44 10.99 -4.03
CA ARG A 119 3.72 10.26 -5.28
C ARG A 119 3.37 8.79 -5.12
N TYR A 120 2.65 8.26 -6.10
CA TYR A 120 2.25 6.85 -6.12
C TYR A 120 3.10 6.11 -7.12
N MET A 121 3.91 5.17 -6.62
CA MET A 121 4.81 4.39 -7.44
C MET A 121 4.36 2.93 -7.46
N ALA A 122 4.38 2.31 -8.62
CA ALA A 122 3.97 0.93 -8.80
C ALA A 122 5.04 0.09 -9.50
N ILE A 123 5.07 -1.20 -9.18
CA ILE A 123 5.77 -2.23 -9.94
C ILE A 123 4.72 -3.18 -10.49
N PHE A 124 4.78 -3.41 -11.80
CA PHE A 124 3.86 -4.28 -12.52
C PHE A 124 4.47 -5.66 -12.75
N GLU A 125 3.62 -6.67 -12.91
CA GLU A 125 4.05 -8.01 -13.31
C GLU A 125 4.82 -7.96 -14.64
N ASP A 126 5.95 -8.67 -14.68
CA ASP A 126 6.92 -8.63 -15.78
C ASP A 126 7.41 -7.21 -16.18
N ASN A 127 7.27 -6.23 -15.28
CA ASN A 127 7.48 -4.80 -15.56
C ASN A 127 6.66 -4.28 -16.75
N ASP A 128 5.47 -4.84 -16.96
CA ASP A 128 4.54 -4.45 -18.03
C ASP A 128 3.33 -3.69 -17.44
N PRO A 129 3.21 -2.36 -17.66
CA PRO A 129 2.10 -1.56 -17.15
C PRO A 129 0.70 -1.99 -17.61
N SER A 130 0.59 -2.89 -18.59
CA SER A 130 -0.69 -3.48 -19.00
C SER A 130 -1.12 -4.67 -18.14
N LYS A 131 -0.24 -5.16 -17.26
CA LYS A 131 -0.49 -6.28 -16.34
C LYS A 131 -0.89 -5.77 -14.95
N ARG A 132 -1.10 -6.70 -14.02
CA ARG A 132 -1.46 -6.36 -12.63
C ARG A 132 -0.31 -5.64 -11.91
N ILE A 133 -0.68 -4.81 -10.95
CA ILE A 133 0.27 -4.24 -9.98
C ILE A 133 0.65 -5.33 -8.97
N MET A 134 1.95 -5.44 -8.69
CA MET A 134 2.49 -6.31 -7.64
C MET A 134 2.78 -5.53 -6.36
N VAL A 135 3.32 -4.31 -6.52
CA VAL A 135 3.74 -3.44 -5.42
C VAL A 135 3.21 -2.04 -5.68
N LEU A 136 2.56 -1.44 -4.68
CA LEU A 136 2.18 -0.04 -4.63
C LEU A 136 2.95 0.64 -3.49
N ALA A 137 3.52 1.81 -3.75
CA ALA A 137 4.20 2.63 -2.76
C ALA A 137 3.61 4.03 -2.71
N ASN A 138 3.02 4.38 -1.57
CA ASN A 138 2.43 5.69 -1.28
C ASN A 138 3.50 6.64 -0.72
N HIS A 139 4.49 6.98 -1.54
CA HIS A 139 5.58 7.84 -1.09
C HIS A 139 5.07 9.24 -0.77
N ASN A 140 5.51 9.82 0.36
CA ASN A 140 5.16 11.18 0.78
C ASN A 140 3.67 11.46 1.05
N SER A 141 2.79 10.47 1.15
CA SER A 141 1.36 10.70 1.40
C SER A 141 0.95 10.33 2.83
N ASP A 142 1.55 9.27 3.40
CA ASP A 142 1.25 8.75 4.74
C ASP A 142 -0.27 8.67 5.00
N LEU A 143 -0.92 7.83 4.18
CA LEU A 143 -2.38 7.72 4.18
C LEU A 143 -2.90 7.08 5.47
N ALA A 144 -2.10 6.20 6.07
CA ALA A 144 -2.44 5.53 7.32
C ALA A 144 -2.63 6.48 8.50
N GLU A 145 -1.84 7.54 8.63
CA GLU A 145 -1.97 8.53 9.71
C GLU A 145 -3.37 9.18 9.70
N TYR A 146 -3.95 9.43 8.52
CA TYR A 146 -5.34 9.88 8.41
C TYR A 146 -6.36 8.83 8.87
N TRP A 147 -6.07 7.54 8.71
CA TRP A 147 -6.96 6.47 9.14
C TRP A 147 -6.92 6.24 10.64
N GLU A 148 -5.77 6.46 11.28
CA GLU A 148 -5.55 6.27 12.71
C GLU A 148 -6.24 7.35 13.54
N TRP A 149 -6.15 8.60 13.09
CA TRP A 149 -6.65 9.75 13.85
C TRP A 149 -7.99 10.30 13.38
N SER A 150 -8.68 9.62 12.47
CA SER A 150 -9.94 10.11 11.88
C SER A 150 -11.03 10.46 12.90
N THR A 151 -11.05 9.79 14.06
CA THR A 151 -12.05 10.04 15.11
C THR A 151 -11.66 11.14 16.10
N SER A 152 -10.41 11.61 16.06
CA SER A 152 -9.91 12.62 17.00
C SER A 152 -10.20 14.05 16.54
N GLY A 153 -10.54 14.24 15.26
CA GLY A 153 -10.67 15.55 14.63
C GLY A 153 -9.33 16.27 14.43
N LEU A 154 -8.21 15.55 14.51
CA LEU A 154 -6.87 16.08 14.37
C LEU A 154 -6.60 16.61 12.95
N PHE A 155 -7.13 15.94 11.94
CA PHE A 155 -6.99 16.30 10.53
C PHE A 155 -8.30 16.81 9.95
N ALA A 156 -8.20 17.59 8.86
CA ALA A 156 -9.37 18.05 8.13
C ALA A 156 -10.16 16.86 7.57
N VAL A 157 -11.50 16.99 7.55
CA VAL A 157 -12.41 15.91 7.15
C VAL A 157 -12.18 15.48 5.70
N ASP A 158 -11.89 16.42 4.80
CA ASP A 158 -11.74 16.15 3.37
C ASP A 158 -10.53 15.24 3.05
N PRO A 159 -9.27 15.55 3.46
CA PRO A 159 -8.14 14.64 3.21
C PRO A 159 -8.28 13.30 3.94
N THR A 160 -8.93 13.26 5.12
CA THR A 160 -9.23 12.00 5.80
C THR A 160 -10.18 11.12 5.01
N ASN A 161 -11.21 11.70 4.38
CA ASN A 161 -12.15 10.95 3.54
C ASN A 161 -11.48 10.40 2.28
N ASP A 162 -10.66 11.20 1.60
CA ASP A 162 -9.96 10.75 0.39
C ASP A 162 -8.91 9.69 0.71
N ALA A 163 -8.19 9.81 1.83
CA ALA A 163 -7.31 8.74 2.30
C ALA A 163 -8.07 7.42 2.51
N TYR A 164 -9.27 7.45 3.09
CA TYR A 164 -10.08 6.23 3.24
C TYR A 164 -10.55 5.66 1.90
N ARG A 165 -10.99 6.52 0.98
CA ARG A 165 -11.42 6.09 -0.36
C ARG A 165 -10.28 5.40 -1.11
N LEU A 166 -9.09 5.99 -1.08
CA LEU A 166 -7.88 5.41 -1.64
C LEU A 166 -7.57 4.04 -1.04
N GLY A 167 -7.57 3.92 0.30
CA GLY A 167 -7.32 2.64 0.96
C GLY A 167 -8.34 1.55 0.59
N VAL A 168 -9.63 1.89 0.50
CA VAL A 168 -10.67 0.94 0.04
C VAL A 168 -10.44 0.55 -1.41
N ASN A 169 -10.12 1.52 -2.28
CA ASN A 169 -9.85 1.25 -3.69
C ASN A 169 -8.64 0.32 -3.87
N TYR A 170 -7.57 0.49 -3.11
CA TYR A 170 -6.38 -0.37 -3.17
C TYR A 170 -6.73 -1.82 -2.81
N ILE A 171 -7.51 -2.00 -1.74
CA ILE A 171 -7.92 -3.33 -1.27
C ILE A 171 -8.86 -4.00 -2.28
N ILE A 172 -9.83 -3.27 -2.83
CA ILE A 172 -10.72 -3.81 -3.86
C ILE A 172 -9.95 -4.16 -5.13
N TYR A 173 -9.04 -3.29 -5.57
CA TYR A 173 -8.19 -3.54 -6.73
C TYR A 173 -7.37 -4.82 -6.55
N ALA A 174 -6.67 -4.96 -5.41
CA ALA A 174 -5.84 -6.12 -5.08
C ALA A 174 -6.61 -7.45 -5.02
N LEU A 175 -7.94 -7.42 -4.84
CA LEU A 175 -8.79 -8.61 -4.76
C LEU A 175 -9.53 -8.93 -6.07
N THR A 176 -9.47 -8.05 -7.07
CA THR A 176 -10.30 -8.15 -8.29
C THR A 176 -9.50 -8.19 -9.58
N HIS A 177 -8.20 -7.86 -9.55
CA HIS A 177 -7.30 -7.80 -10.71
C HIS A 177 -6.05 -8.66 -10.46
#